data_AF-A0A7Y2C504-F1
#
_entry.id   AF-A0A7Y2C504-F1
#
_cell.length_a   1.000
_cell.length_b   1.000
_cell.length_c   1.000
_cell.angle_alpha   90.00
_cell.angle_beta   90.00
_cell.angle_gamma   90.00
#
_symmetry.space_group_name_H-M   'P 1'
#
loop_
_entity.id
_entity.type
_entity.pdbx_description
1 polymer ?
#
loop_
_entity_poly.entity_id
_entity_poly.type
_entity_poly.pdbx_seq_one_letter_code
_entity_poly.pdbx_strand_id
1 'polypeptide(L)' 'MNIDISNTRMSGDVDILLYDMDGKLLISKTQLATPVLQLAVDSLTDGNYFVQIRNNKYLVGKRVVIVRK' A
#
# COMPACT_ATOMS: atom_id res chain seq x y z
N MET A 1 7.66 10.32 -4.46
CA MET A 1 7.58 8.98 -5.07
C MET A 1 6.33 8.33 -4.56
N ASN A 2 5.51 7.78 -5.47
CA ASN A 2 4.26 7.13 -5.12
C ASN A 2 4.27 5.67 -5.57
N ILE A 3 3.59 4.83 -4.80
CA ILE A 3 3.21 3.48 -5.24
C ILE A 3 1.78 3.57 -5.78
N ASP A 4 1.60 3.20 -7.06
CA ASP A 4 0.28 3.08 -7.69
C ASP A 4 -0.22 1.64 -7.63
N ILE A 5 -1.44 1.45 -7.11
CA ILE A 5 -2.04 0.12 -6.95
C ILE A 5 -3.42 0.09 -7.58
N SER A 6 -3.61 -0.80 -8.55
CA SER A 6 -4.90 -1.01 -9.19
C SER A 6 -5.83 -1.80 -8.27
N ASN A 7 -7.01 -1.24 -7.99
CA ASN A 7 -7.98 -1.80 -7.05
C ASN A 7 -9.41 -1.81 -7.60
N THR A 8 -9.59 -2.25 -8.84
CA THR A 8 -10.87 -2.15 -9.56
C THR A 8 -12.00 -3.04 -9.02
N ARG A 9 -11.71 -3.94 -8.07
CA ARG A 9 -12.69 -4.88 -7.49
C ARG A 9 -13.16 -4.52 -6.08
N MET A 10 -12.49 -3.58 -5.40
CA MET A 10 -12.92 -3.13 -4.08
C MET A 10 -13.79 -1.88 -4.21
N SER A 11 -14.76 -1.75 -3.31
CA SER A 11 -15.62 -0.58 -3.14
C SER A 11 -15.75 -0.26 -1.65
N GLY A 12 -16.23 0.94 -1.34
CA GLY A 12 -16.32 1.44 0.03
C GLY A 12 -14.96 1.79 0.62
N ASP A 13 -14.88 1.79 1.94
CA ASP A 13 -13.62 2.07 2.65
C ASP A 13 -12.64 0.92 2.49
N VAL A 14 -11.39 1.28 2.23
CA VAL A 14 -10.25 0.37 2.11
C VAL A 14 -9.14 0.83 3.04
N ASP A 15 -8.54 -0.12 3.74
CA ASP A 15 -7.31 0.08 4.50
C ASP A 15 -6.11 -0.18 3.59
N ILE A 16 -5.14 0.73 3.61
CA ILE A 16 -3.86 0.63 2.94
C ILE A 16 -2.80 0.62 4.02
N LEU A 17 -2.03 -0.44 4.06
CA LEU A 17 -1.02 -0.72 5.07
C LEU A 17 0.31 -0.97 4.36
N LEU A 18 1.40 -0.44 4.90
CA LEU A 18 2.75 -0.69 4.42
C LEU A 18 3.62 -1.21 5.54
N TYR A 19 4.31 -2.32 5.29
CA TYR A 19 5.20 -2.97 6.22
C TYR A 19 6.63 -2.99 5.66
N ASP A 20 7.63 -2.92 6.55
CA ASP A 20 9.00 -3.30 6.19
C ASP A 20 9.18 -4.83 6.12
N MET A 21 10.40 -5.27 5.83
CA MET A 21 10.76 -6.69 5.71
C MET A 21 10.65 -7.48 7.01
N ASP A 22 10.74 -6.80 8.15
CA ASP A 22 10.61 -7.41 9.48
C ASP A 22 9.13 -7.48 9.92
N GLY A 23 8.21 -7.00 9.08
CA GLY A 23 6.77 -7.00 9.34
C GLY A 23 6.31 -5.83 10.21
N LYS A 24 7.14 -4.81 10.44
CA LYS A 24 6.74 -3.61 11.18
C LYS A 24 5.87 -2.73 10.29
N LEU A 25 4.72 -2.32 10.83
CA LEU A 25 3.82 -1.38 10.16
C LEU A 25 4.44 0.03 10.14
N LEU A 26 4.61 0.59 8.95
CA LEU A 26 5.17 1.92 8.71
C LEU A 26 4.11 2.95 8.33
N ILE A 27 3.14 2.55 7.50
CA ILE A 27 2.04 3.42 7.05
C ILE A 27 0.73 2.69 7.22
N SER A 28 -0.28 3.39 7.72
CA SER A 28 -1.67 2.94 7.77
C SER A 28 -2.59 4.10 7.38
N LYS A 29 -3.44 3.87 6.39
CA LYS A 29 -4.41 4.86 5.90
C LYS A 29 -5.70 4.17 5.52
N THR A 30 -6.82 4.77 5.87
CA THR A 30 -8.13 4.37 5.36
C THR A 30 -8.63 5.44 4.38
N GLN A 31 -9.15 5.02 3.24
CA GLN A 31 -9.79 5.92 2.28
C GLN A 31 -10.86 5.20 1.48
N LEU A 32 -11.69 5.96 0.78
CA LEU A 32 -12.60 5.39 -0.21
C LEU A 32 -11.80 4.73 -1.36
N ALA A 33 -12.28 3.56 -1.78
CA ALA A 33 -11.70 2.82 -2.89
C ALA A 33 -11.80 3.62 -4.19
N THR A 34 -10.64 3.81 -4.82
CA THR A 34 -10.52 4.35 -6.18
C THR A 34 -9.88 3.31 -7.08
N PRO A 35 -10.05 3.38 -8.42
CA PRO A 35 -9.43 2.43 -9.35
C PRO A 35 -7.91 2.35 -9.23
N VAL A 36 -7.28 3.48 -8.87
CA VAL A 36 -5.85 3.59 -8.57
C VAL A 36 -5.70 4.23 -7.20
N LEU A 37 -4.99 3.55 -6.31
CA LEU A 37 -4.62 4.04 -4.98
C LEU A 37 -3.17 4.51 -5.00
N GLN A 38 -2.92 5.65 -4.36
CA GLN A 38 -1.59 6.24 -4.27
C GLN A 38 -1.12 6.28 -2.82
N LEU A 39 0.10 5.79 -2.60
CA LEU A 39 0.78 5.84 -1.31
C LEU A 39 2.09 6.60 -1.45
N ALA A 40 2.20 7.73 -0.75
CA ALA A 40 3.43 8.51 -0.69
C ALA A 40 4.47 7.77 0.18
N VAL A 41 5.68 7.60 -0.36
CA VAL A 41 6.76 6.85 0.30
C VAL A 41 8.07 7.64 0.38
N ASP A 42 7.98 8.97 0.34
CA ASP A 42 9.13 9.89 0.29
C ASP A 42 10.02 9.85 1.54
N SER A 43 9.50 9.41 2.68
CA SER A 43 10.27 9.26 3.92
C SER A 43 10.96 7.89 4.04
N LEU A 44 10.69 6.95 3.14
CA LEU A 44 11.19 5.58 3.24
C LEU A 44 12.50 5.40 2.52
N THR A 45 13.43 4.68 3.14
CA THR A 45 14.72 4.32 2.55
C THR A 45 14.54 3.36 1.37
N ASP A 46 15.59 3.20 0.58
CA ASP A 46 15.60 2.18 -0.46
C ASP A 46 15.53 0.79 0.17
N GLY A 47 14.76 -0.10 -0.45
CA GLY A 47 14.54 -1.43 0.12
C GLY A 47 13.28 -2.12 -0.38
N ASN A 48 13.06 -3.31 0.18
CA ASN A 48 11.87 -4.11 -0.05
C ASN A 48 10.83 -3.79 1.03
N TYR A 49 9.57 -3.70 0.63
CA TYR A 49 8.44 -3.47 1.51
C TYR A 49 7.25 -4.32 1.07
N PHE A 50 6.27 -4.47 1.95
CA PHE A 50 5.00 -5.13 1.65
C PHE A 50 3.86 -4.14 1.79
N VAL A 51 3.11 -3.93 0.71
CA VAL A 51 1.83 -3.23 0.78
C VAL A 51 0.72 -4.25 0.96
N GLN A 52 -0.19 -3.98 1.88
CA GLN A 52 -1.45 -4.69 2.03
C GLN A 52 -2.61 -3.72 1.83
N ILE A 53 -3.57 -4.10 0.99
CA ILE A 53 -4.83 -3.39 0.80
C ILE A 53 -5.95 -4.32 1.20
N ARG A 54 -6.84 -3.88 2.08
CA ARG A 54 -7.96 -4.71 2.52
C ARG A 54 -9.24 -3.92 2.74
N ASN A 55 -10.36 -4.62 2.61
CA ASN A 55 -11.64 -4.21 3.16
C ASN A 55 -12.33 -5.44 3.74
N ASN A 56 -13.62 -5.34 4.06
CA ASN A 56 -14.39 -6.43 4.65
C ASN A 56 -14.55 -7.67 3.75
N LYS A 57 -14.20 -7.58 2.45
CA LYS A 57 -14.39 -8.66 1.46
C LYS A 57 -13.10 -9.16 0.84
N TYR A 58 -12.11 -8.29 0.68
CA TYR A 58 -10.89 -8.59 -0.06
C TYR A 58 -9.66 -8.21 0.76
N LEU A 59 -8.60 -9.00 0.58
CA LEU A 59 -7.26 -8.69 1.06
C LEU A 59 -6.28 -8.95 -0.09
N VAL A 60 -5.45 -7.97 -0.40
CA VAL A 60 -4.43 -8.01 -1.45
C VAL A 60 -3.11 -7.61 -0.82
N GLY A 61 -2.12 -8.49 -0.89
CA GLY A 61 -0.74 -8.21 -0.48
C GLY A 61 0.18 -8.14 -1.71
N LYS A 62 1.10 -7.19 -1.75
CA LYS A 62 2.08 -7.06 -2.83
C LYS A 62 3.44 -6.60 -2.29
N ARG A 63 4.51 -7.30 -2.68
CA ARG A 63 5.87 -6.81 -2.47
C ARG A 63 6.16 -5.64 -3.41
N VAL A 64 6.74 -4.58 -2.87
CA VAL A 64 7.19 -3.40 -3.62
C VAL A 64 8.66 -3.15 -3.30
N VAL A 65 9.40 -2.61 -4.27
CA VAL A 65 10.80 -2.23 -4.11
C VAL A 65 10.89 -0.73 -4.33
N ILE A 66 11.41 -0.02 -3.34
CA ILE A 66 11.71 1.40 -3.42
C ILE A 66 13.18 1.53 -3.81
N VAL A 67 13.44 2.24 -4.91
CA VAL A 67 14.80 2.54 -5.40
C VAL A 67 14.84 4.01 -5.75
N ARG A 68 15.59 4.81 -5.00
CA ARG A 68 15.85 6.22 -5.31
C ARG A 68 16.92 6.28 -6.41
N LYS A 69 16.71 7.18 -7.37
CA LYS A 69 17.68 7.53 -8.41
C LYS A 69 18.38 8.83 -8.04
#